data_AF-A0A2L0NCS5-F1
#
_entry.id   AF-A0A2L0NCS5-F1
#
_cell.length_a   1.000
_cell.length_b   1.000
_cell.length_c   1.000
_cell.angle_alpha   90.00
_cell.angle_beta   90.00
_cell.angle_gamma   90.00
#
_symmetry.space_group_name_H-M   'P 1'
#
loop_
_entity.id
_entity.type
_entity.pdbx_description
1 polymer ?
#
loop_
_entity_poly.entity_id
_entity_poly.type
_entity_poly.pdbx_seq_one_letter_code
_entity_poly.pdbx_strand_id
1 'polypeptide(L)'
;MSDPPVVPPERPPLQVTSREATMTTVVCRVEGEADHDTRHLLDAALAKAVADAPAMLIIDLAPLTFCDSTCLNSLLQAHHDAEAAGVW
;
A
#
# COMPACT_ATOMS: atom_id res chain seq x y z
N MET A 1 21.93 53.52 -31.10
CA MET A 1 22.30 52.98 -29.77
C MET A 1 21.36 51.81 -29.53
N SER A 2 21.79 50.58 -29.83
CA SER A 2 20.96 49.38 -29.62
C SER A 2 21.08 48.94 -28.17
N ASP A 3 19.95 48.61 -27.56
CA ASP A 3 19.85 48.13 -26.18
C ASP A 3 20.61 46.79 -26.04
N PRO A 4 21.35 46.54 -24.95
CA PRO A 4 22.05 45.28 -24.77
C PRO A 4 21.03 44.14 -24.56
N PRO A 5 21.37 42.90 -24.97
CA PRO A 5 20.50 41.76 -24.77
C PRO A 5 20.26 41.51 -23.28
N VAL A 6 18.99 41.42 -22.88
CA VAL A 6 18.59 40.92 -21.56
C VAL A 6 19.03 39.46 -21.45
N VAL A 7 19.99 39.19 -20.56
CA VAL A 7 20.37 37.83 -20.18
C VAL A 7 19.28 37.29 -19.25
N PRO A 8 18.61 36.18 -19.59
CA PRO A 8 17.62 35.60 -18.70
C PRO A 8 18.29 35.18 -17.38
N PRO A 9 17.59 35.29 -16.23
CA PRO A 9 18.14 34.87 -14.95
C PRO A 9 18.48 33.37 -14.99
N GLU A 10 19.69 33.02 -14.55
CA GLU A 10 20.12 31.63 -14.44
C GLU A 10 19.21 30.89 -13.45
N ARG A 11 18.62 29.77 -13.89
CA ARG A 11 17.88 28.88 -12.99
C ARG A 11 18.89 28.09 -12.16
N PRO A 12 18.75 28.05 -10.83
CA PRO A 12 19.63 27.25 -9.99
C PRO A 12 19.56 25.77 -10.42
N PRO A 13 20.68 25.03 -10.33
CA PRO A 13 20.71 23.62 -10.70
C PRO A 13 19.83 22.79 -9.76
N LEU A 14 19.21 21.73 -10.29
CA LEU A 14 18.49 20.74 -9.51
C LEU A 14 19.43 20.10 -8.48
N GLN A 15 19.00 20.04 -7.22
CA GLN A 15 19.70 19.32 -6.15
C GLN A 15 18.84 18.15 -5.68
N VAL A 16 19.41 16.94 -5.67
CA VAL A 16 18.73 15.72 -5.26
C VAL A 16 19.47 15.13 -4.06
N THR A 17 18.74 14.86 -2.97
CA THR A 17 19.28 14.15 -1.79
C THR A 17 18.36 12.98 -1.46
N SER A 18 18.94 11.85 -1.06
CA SER A 18 18.20 10.69 -0.58
C SER A 18 18.49 10.48 0.90
N ARG A 19 17.51 9.90 1.61
CA ARG A 19 17.66 9.47 2.99
C ARG A 19 16.99 8.12 3.15
N GLU A 20 17.63 7.24 3.90
CA GLU A 20 17.00 6.01 4.35
C GLU A 20 15.94 6.33 5.42
N ALA A 21 14.85 5.59 5.39
CA ALA A 21 13.78 5.68 6.37
C ALA A 21 13.35 4.26 6.78
N THR A 22 13.12 4.06 8.07
CA THR A 22 12.45 2.87 8.58
C THR A 22 10.95 3.09 8.52
N MET A 23 10.22 2.09 8.05
CA MET A 23 8.77 2.14 7.93
C MET A 23 8.12 0.93 8.62
N THR A 24 6.88 1.09 9.07
CA THR A 24 6.11 0.01 9.69
C THR A 24 5.51 -0.90 8.63
N THR A 25 5.70 -2.20 8.78
CA THR A 25 5.10 -3.22 7.91
C THR A 25 4.29 -4.20 8.76
N VAL A 26 3.08 -4.50 8.31
CA VAL A 26 2.26 -5.58 8.87
C VAL A 26 2.22 -6.73 7.87
N VAL A 27 2.41 -7.95 8.37
CA VAL A 27 2.27 -9.17 7.56
C VAL A 27 1.11 -10.00 8.08
N CYS A 28 0.04 -10.09 7.29
CA CYS A 28 -1.11 -10.94 7.57
C CYS A 28 -0.91 -12.29 6.88
N ARG A 29 -0.52 -13.30 7.65
CA ARG A 29 -0.40 -14.68 7.17
C ARG A 29 -1.75 -15.38 7.25
N VAL A 30 -2.27 -15.84 6.11
CA VAL A 30 -3.59 -16.49 6.01
C VAL A 30 -3.41 -17.98 5.73
N GLU A 31 -3.74 -18.81 6.71
CA GLU A 31 -3.51 -20.26 6.69
C GLU A 31 -4.85 -21.03 6.73
N GLY A 32 -4.94 -22.12 5.97
CA GLY A 32 -6.15 -22.94 5.86
C GLY A 32 -7.07 -22.51 4.72
N GLU A 33 -8.38 -22.52 4.96
CA GLU A 33 -9.40 -22.32 3.92
C GLU A 33 -10.15 -20.99 4.13
N ALA A 34 -10.24 -20.20 3.06
CA ALA A 34 -11.00 -18.97 3.00
C ALA A 34 -12.21 -19.16 2.07
N ASP A 35 -13.38 -19.33 2.66
CA ASP A 35 -14.66 -19.52 1.97
C ASP A 35 -15.74 -18.62 2.58
N HIS A 36 -17.00 -18.80 2.15
CA HIS A 36 -18.13 -18.04 2.68
C HIS A 36 -18.27 -18.12 4.22
N ASP A 37 -17.96 -19.26 4.83
CA ASP A 37 -18.16 -19.48 6.27
C ASP A 37 -17.03 -18.84 7.07
N THR A 38 -15.79 -18.87 6.56
CA THR A 38 -14.62 -18.30 7.24
C THR A 38 -14.34 -16.83 6.86
N ARG A 39 -15.00 -16.31 5.82
CA ARG A 39 -14.81 -14.95 5.29
C ARG A 39 -14.79 -13.85 6.35
N HIS A 40 -15.68 -13.91 7.33
CA HIS A 40 -15.80 -12.90 8.37
C HIS A 40 -14.51 -12.72 9.20
N LEU A 41 -13.72 -13.79 9.37
CA LEU A 41 -12.44 -13.75 10.06
C LEU A 41 -11.39 -13.01 9.23
N LEU A 42 -11.36 -13.27 7.91
CA LEU A 42 -10.46 -12.60 6.98
C LEU A 42 -10.79 -11.10 6.90
N ASP A 43 -12.07 -10.76 6.72
CA ASP A 43 -12.53 -9.36 6.65
C ASP A 43 -12.15 -8.57 7.91
N ALA A 44 -12.39 -9.15 9.08
CA ALA A 44 -12.06 -8.49 10.35
C ALA A 44 -10.55 -8.30 10.52
N ALA A 45 -9.73 -9.30 10.15
CA ALA A 45 -8.29 -9.22 10.25
C ALA A 45 -7.70 -8.17 9.30
N LEU A 46 -8.16 -8.14 8.05
CA LEU A 46 -7.67 -7.18 7.05
C LEU A 46 -8.13 -5.75 7.37
N ALA A 47 -9.39 -5.57 7.77
CA ALA A 47 -9.89 -4.25 8.19
C ALA A 47 -9.09 -3.70 9.38
N LYS A 48 -8.76 -4.55 10.35
CA LYS A 48 -7.88 -4.16 11.46
C LYS A 48 -6.49 -3.77 10.96
N ALA A 49 -5.88 -4.58 10.10
CA ALA A 49 -4.53 -4.32 9.59
C ALA A 49 -4.44 -2.99 8.81
N VAL A 50 -5.47 -2.66 8.03
CA VAL A 50 -5.60 -1.36 7.35
C VAL A 50 -5.81 -0.23 8.36
N ALA A 51 -6.67 -0.41 9.36
CA ALA A 51 -6.95 0.59 10.38
C ALA A 51 -5.74 0.91 11.28
N ASP A 52 -4.83 -0.05 11.46
CA ASP A 52 -3.55 0.17 12.16
C ASP A 52 -2.58 1.04 11.34
N ALA A 53 -2.94 1.40 10.09
CA ALA A 53 -2.25 2.32 9.17
C ALA A 53 -0.73 2.08 9.05
N PRO A 54 -0.28 0.84 8.74
CA PRO A 54 1.12 0.60 8.46
C PRO A 54 1.53 1.32 7.17
N ALA A 55 2.82 1.57 7.00
CA ALA A 55 3.31 2.07 5.72
C ALA A 55 3.14 1.01 4.60
N MET A 56 3.18 -0.28 4.98
CA MET A 56 3.03 -1.41 4.06
C MET A 56 2.25 -2.56 4.71
N LEU A 57 1.29 -3.12 3.99
CA LEU A 57 0.54 -4.32 4.37
C LEU A 57 0.83 -5.46 3.40
N ILE A 58 1.42 -6.53 3.90
CA ILE A 58 1.69 -7.75 3.13
C ILE A 58 0.68 -8.82 3.54
N ILE A 59 -0.02 -9.40 2.57
CA ILE A 59 -0.90 -10.56 2.80
C ILE A 59 -0.18 -11.81 2.29
N ASP A 60 0.30 -12.65 3.20
CA ASP A 60 0.95 -13.91 2.88
C ASP A 60 -0.10 -15.02 2.72
N LEU A 61 -0.37 -15.35 1.46
CA LEU A 61 -1.30 -16.41 1.05
C LEU A 61 -0.59 -17.74 0.76
N ALA A 62 0.73 -17.85 0.97
CA ALA A 62 1.45 -19.09 0.72
C ALA A 62 0.92 -20.32 1.49
N PRO A 63 0.42 -20.20 2.74
CA PRO A 63 -0.15 -21.32 3.46
C PRO A 63 -1.67 -21.49 3.26
N LEU A 64 -2.28 -20.74 2.37
CA LEU A 64 -3.71 -20.87 2.05
C LEU A 64 -3.95 -22.10 1.17
N THR A 65 -4.86 -22.97 1.58
CA THR A 65 -5.17 -24.23 0.89
C THR A 65 -6.40 -24.12 -0.01
N PHE A 66 -7.30 -23.16 0.26
CA PHE A 66 -8.50 -22.90 -0.55
C PHE A 66 -8.91 -21.43 -0.47
N CYS A 67 -9.38 -20.87 -1.59
CA CYS A 67 -9.95 -19.52 -1.71
C CYS A 67 -11.06 -19.57 -2.76
N ASP A 68 -12.31 -19.30 -2.35
CA ASP A 68 -13.41 -19.12 -3.29
C ASP A 68 -13.51 -17.67 -3.81
N SER A 69 -14.57 -17.36 -4.56
CA SER A 69 -14.79 -16.00 -5.07
C SER A 69 -15.06 -14.98 -3.96
N THR A 70 -15.58 -15.41 -2.81
CA THR A 70 -15.85 -14.53 -1.68
C THR A 70 -14.54 -14.11 -1.00
N CYS A 71 -13.58 -15.02 -0.89
CA CYS A 71 -12.21 -14.73 -0.46
C CYS A 71 -11.54 -13.69 -1.37
N LEU A 72 -11.63 -13.82 -2.69
CA LEU A 72 -11.07 -12.83 -3.63
C LEU A 72 -11.71 -11.44 -3.47
N ASN A 73 -13.03 -11.38 -3.25
CA ASN A 73 -13.71 -10.11 -3.02
C ASN A 73 -13.24 -9.43 -1.72
N SER A 74 -12.99 -10.20 -0.68
CA SER A 74 -12.43 -9.70 0.58
C SER A 74 -11.03 -9.10 0.40
N LEU A 75 -10.16 -9.78 -0.36
CA LEU A 75 -8.82 -9.27 -0.67
C LEU A 75 -8.88 -7.98 -1.51
N LEU A 76 -9.77 -7.93 -2.51
CA LEU A 76 -9.96 -6.74 -3.34
C LEU A 76 -10.49 -5.55 -2.53
N GLN A 77 -11.45 -5.79 -1.63
CA GLN A 77 -11.95 -4.74 -0.75
C GLN A 77 -10.84 -4.21 0.16
N ALA A 78 -10.06 -5.10 0.78
CA ALA A 78 -8.93 -4.70 1.62
C ALA A 78 -7.88 -3.89 0.85
N HIS A 79 -7.64 -4.22 -0.42
CA HIS A 79 -6.73 -3.46 -1.29
C HIS A 79 -7.26 -2.04 -1.53
N HIS A 80 -8.54 -1.88 -1.88
CA HIS A 80 -9.13 -0.55 -2.06
C HIS A 80 -9.13 0.27 -0.75
N ASP A 81 -9.38 -0.38 0.39
CA ASP A 81 -9.37 0.28 1.69
C ASP A 81 -7.94 0.72 2.06
N ALA A 82 -6.93 -0.11 1.76
CA ALA A 82 -5.52 0.23 1.94
C ALA A 82 -5.11 1.42 1.06
N GLU A 83 -5.46 1.41 -0.23
CA GLU A 83 -5.21 2.53 -1.14
C GLU A 83 -5.86 3.82 -0.65
N ALA A 84 -7.12 3.76 -0.20
CA ALA A 84 -7.82 4.92 0.35
C ALA A 84 -7.18 5.45 1.64
N ALA A 85 -6.56 4.58 2.43
CA ALA A 85 -5.82 4.93 3.64
C ALA A 85 -4.35 5.34 3.39
N GLY A 86 -3.85 5.21 2.16
CA GLY A 86 -2.44 5.45 1.82
C GLY A 86 -1.49 4.37 2.36
N VAL A 87 -2.02 3.18 2.64
CA VAL A 87 -1.26 1.97 2.99
C VAL A 87 -0.86 1.26 1.70
N TRP A 88 0.42 0.95 1.55
CA TRP A 88 0.95 0.25 0.37
C TRP A 88 0.86 -1.28 0.47
#